data_AF-A0A357M5Y7-F1
#
_entry.id   AF-A0A357M5Y7-F1
#
_cell.length_a   1.000
_cell.length_b   1.000
_cell.length_c   1.000
_cell.angle_alpha   90.00
_cell.angle_beta   90.00
_cell.angle_gamma   90.00
#
_symmetry.space_group_name_H-M   'P 1'
#
loop_
_entity.id
_entity.type
_entity.pdbx_description
1 polymer ?
#
loop_
_entity_poly.entity_id
_entity_poly.type
_entity_poly.pdbx_seq_one_letter_code
_entity_poly.pdbx_strand_id
1 'polypeptide(L)'
;MSREKAYLQMLESTATIQWNIAMILEAKAVEAEKVKQWAQHHIHARAFESHEEQLKGSLSIHEVIVEMVEGLTKLENGLYSNLKAVLGSGEDDGGGEGFGDMSGDGFSFGEDSK
;
A
#
# COMPACT_ATOMS: atom_id res chain seq x y z
N MET A 1 19.35 -26.74 13.62
CA MET A 1 19.47 -25.56 12.74
C MET A 1 20.28 -24.52 13.49
N SER A 2 21.38 -23.99 12.94
CA SER A 2 22.04 -22.84 13.57
C SER A 2 21.19 -21.58 13.39
N ARG A 3 21.23 -20.66 14.35
CA ARG A 3 20.48 -19.40 14.31
C ARG A 3 20.76 -18.60 13.03
N GLU A 4 22.02 -18.60 12.60
CA GLU A 4 22.49 -18.03 11.34
C GLU A 4 21.78 -18.62 10.11
N LYS A 5 21.62 -19.94 10.05
CA LYS A 5 20.92 -20.61 8.94
C LYS A 5 19.44 -20.25 8.91
N ALA A 6 18.81 -20.04 10.08
CA ALA A 6 17.42 -19.58 10.16
C ALA A 6 17.27 -18.13 9.66
N TYR A 7 18.20 -17.23 10.02
CA TYR A 7 18.19 -15.85 9.53
C TYR A 7 18.41 -15.76 8.01
N LEU A 8 19.35 -16.55 7.46
CA LEU A 8 19.55 -16.61 6.01
C LEU A 8 18.31 -17.10 5.29
N GLN A 9 17.63 -18.12 5.82
CA GLN A 9 16.39 -18.64 5.25
C GLN A 9 15.23 -17.63 5.33
N MET A 10 15.13 -16.84 6.41
CA MET A 10 14.18 -15.74 6.53
C MET A 10 14.46 -14.61 5.54
N LEU A 11 15.72 -14.26 5.34
CA LEU A 11 16.13 -13.24 4.38
C LEU A 11 15.80 -13.65 2.94
N GLU A 12 16.11 -14.90 2.58
CA GLU A 12 15.77 -15.49 1.28
C GLU A 12 14.25 -15.51 1.05
N SER A 13 13.48 -15.91 2.06
CA SER A 13 12.02 -15.92 2.00
C SER A 13 11.45 -14.50 1.83
N THR A 14 12.01 -13.52 2.55
CA THR A 14 11.62 -12.11 2.45
C THR A 14 11.90 -11.53 1.07
N ALA A 15 13.10 -11.78 0.52
CA ALA A 15 13.45 -11.36 -0.83
C ALA A 15 12.51 -11.97 -1.89
N THR A 16 12.15 -13.25 -1.71
CA THR A 16 11.18 -13.93 -2.59
C THR A 16 9.79 -13.29 -2.51
N ILE A 17 9.32 -12.95 -1.30
CA ILE A 17 8.03 -12.26 -1.11
C ILE A 17 8.07 -10.88 -1.78
N GLN A 18 9.12 -10.10 -1.56
CA GLN A 18 9.29 -8.77 -2.18
C GLN A 18 9.32 -8.85 -3.71
N TRP A 19 10.00 -9.85 -4.27
CA TRP A 19 10.00 -10.11 -5.70
C TRP A 19 8.59 -10.39 -6.24
N ASN A 20 7.83 -11.26 -5.55
CA ASN A 20 6.45 -11.57 -5.94
C ASN A 20 5.54 -10.35 -5.86
N ILE A 21 5.71 -9.49 -4.85
CA ILE A 21 4.97 -8.22 -4.73
C ILE A 21 5.31 -7.29 -5.90
N ALA A 22 6.59 -7.15 -6.24
CA ALA A 22 7.02 -6.33 -7.38
C ALA A 22 6.38 -6.81 -8.70
N MET A 23 6.35 -8.13 -8.94
CA MET A 23 5.68 -8.72 -10.10
C MET A 23 4.17 -8.44 -10.13
N ILE A 24 3.49 -8.50 -8.98
CA ILE A 24 2.07 -8.17 -8.87
C ILE A 24 1.83 -6.69 -9.17
N LEU A 25 2.65 -5.79 -8.61
CA LEU A 25 2.54 -4.35 -8.82
C LEU A 25 2.78 -3.96 -10.28
N GLU A 26 3.73 -4.60 -10.97
CA GLU A 26 3.96 -4.39 -12.40
C GLU A 26 2.74 -4.76 -13.24
N ALA A 27 2.16 -5.95 -12.98
CA ALA A 27 0.93 -6.37 -13.65
C ALA A 27 -0.24 -5.41 -13.37
N LYS A 28 -0.35 -4.91 -12.13
CA LYS A 28 -1.38 -3.95 -11.74
C LYS A 28 -1.19 -2.58 -12.39
N ALA A 29 0.04 -2.13 -12.59
CA ALA A 29 0.33 -0.90 -13.33
C ALA A 29 -0.15 -0.99 -14.79
N VAL A 30 0.03 -2.15 -15.44
CA VAL A 30 -0.47 -2.39 -16.80
C VAL A 30 -2.01 -2.37 -16.85
N GLU A 31 -2.68 -2.96 -15.86
CA GLU A 31 -4.14 -2.89 -15.77
C GLU A 31 -4.65 -1.46 -15.53
N ALA A 32 -3.99 -0.69 -14.66
CA ALA A 32 -4.34 0.69 -14.39
C ALA A 32 -4.22 1.57 -15.64
N GLU A 33 -3.18 1.37 -16.46
CA GLU A 33 -3.03 2.09 -17.73
C GLU A 33 -4.17 1.76 -18.71
N LYS A 34 -4.64 0.50 -18.75
CA LYS A 34 -5.81 0.13 -19.57
C LYS A 34 -7.08 0.83 -19.10
N VAL A 35 -7.31 0.88 -17.79
CA VAL A 35 -8.46 1.59 -17.21
C VAL A 35 -8.40 3.08 -17.54
N LYS A 36 -7.21 3.70 -17.44
CA LYS A 36 -7.00 5.11 -17.85
C LYS A 36 -7.38 5.31 -19.32
N GLN A 37 -6.87 4.48 -20.22
CA GLN A 37 -7.16 4.58 -21.64
C GLN A 37 -8.65 4.38 -21.92
N TRP A 38 -9.29 3.40 -21.28
CA TRP A 38 -10.72 3.18 -21.42
C TRP A 38 -11.52 4.40 -20.96
N ALA A 39 -11.21 4.96 -19.78
CA ALA A 39 -11.86 6.13 -19.23
C ALA A 39 -11.70 7.35 -20.14
N GLN A 40 -10.52 7.59 -20.71
CA GLN A 40 -10.30 8.70 -21.65
C GLN A 40 -11.14 8.58 -22.92
N HIS A 41 -11.37 7.37 -23.43
CA HIS A 41 -12.15 7.16 -24.64
C HIS A 41 -13.66 7.20 -24.40
N HIS A 42 -14.11 6.78 -23.22
CA HIS A 42 -15.54 6.62 -22.94
C HIS A 42 -16.12 7.77 -22.11
N ILE A 43 -15.30 8.45 -21.29
CA ILE A 43 -15.72 9.62 -20.51
C ILE A 43 -15.45 10.90 -21.29
N HIS A 44 -16.29 11.20 -22.28
CA HIS A 44 -16.21 12.45 -23.04
C HIS A 44 -17.61 13.00 -23.32
N ALA A 45 -17.72 14.33 -23.52
CA ALA A 45 -19.01 15.03 -23.56
C ALA A 45 -20.00 14.54 -24.64
N ARG A 46 -19.53 13.81 -25.66
CA ARG A 46 -20.38 13.22 -26.71
C ARG A 46 -20.95 11.85 -26.35
N ALA A 47 -20.44 11.19 -25.31
CA ALA A 47 -20.92 9.89 -24.84
C ALA A 47 -22.10 9.98 -23.86
N PHE A 48 -22.47 11.19 -23.43
CA PHE A 48 -23.52 11.42 -22.44
C PHE A 48 -24.57 12.38 -22.98
N GLU A 49 -25.83 12.19 -22.57
CA GLU A 49 -26.95 13.03 -23.01
C GLU A 49 -26.96 14.37 -22.26
N SER A 50 -26.43 14.40 -21.04
CA SER A 50 -26.31 15.61 -20.23
C SER A 50 -24.96 15.73 -19.52
N HIS A 51 -24.62 16.96 -19.15
CA HIS A 51 -23.43 17.23 -18.34
C HIS A 51 -23.51 16.60 -16.95
N GLU A 52 -24.72 16.49 -16.37
CA GLU A 52 -24.96 15.84 -15.08
C GLU A 52 -24.63 14.35 -15.13
N GLU A 53 -25.04 13.65 -16.18
CA GLU A 53 -24.74 12.23 -16.39
C GLU A 53 -23.24 11.98 -16.58
N GLN A 54 -22.58 12.85 -17.36
CA GLN A 54 -21.13 12.79 -17.53
C GLN A 54 -20.41 12.95 -16.19
N LEU A 55 -20.81 13.92 -15.37
CA LEU A 55 -20.23 14.15 -14.06
C LEU A 55 -20.45 12.94 -13.14
N LYS A 56 -21.68 12.42 -13.10
CA LYS A 56 -22.03 11.25 -12.28
C LYS A 56 -21.24 10.00 -12.69
N GLY A 57 -21.10 9.74 -13.98
CA GLY A 57 -20.31 8.63 -14.50
C GLY A 57 -18.81 8.78 -14.23
N SER A 58 -18.28 10.01 -14.30
CA SER A 58 -16.88 10.27 -13.95
C SER A 58 -16.63 10.06 -12.45
N LEU A 59 -17.54 10.51 -11.59
CA LEU A 59 -17.42 10.37 -10.14
C LEU A 59 -17.44 8.90 -9.70
N SER A 60 -18.33 8.08 -10.24
CA SER A 60 -18.41 6.66 -9.88
C SER A 60 -17.14 5.88 -10.23
N ILE A 61 -16.50 6.20 -11.35
CA ILE A 61 -15.23 5.56 -11.74
C ILE A 61 -14.11 6.01 -10.82
N HIS A 62 -14.05 7.30 -10.48
CA HIS A 62 -13.05 7.80 -9.53
C HIS A 62 -13.22 7.20 -8.13
N GLU A 63 -14.45 6.96 -7.68
CA GLU A 63 -14.72 6.29 -6.39
C GLU A 63 -14.11 4.89 -6.33
N VAL A 64 -14.29 4.08 -7.37
CA VAL A 64 -13.68 2.74 -7.48
C VAL A 64 -12.15 2.81 -7.51
N ILE A 65 -11.58 3.83 -8.18
CA ILE A 65 -10.12 4.04 -8.19
C ILE A 65 -9.60 4.36 -6.78
N VAL A 66 -10.30 5.23 -6.05
CA VAL A 66 -9.93 5.58 -4.66
C VAL A 66 -9.99 4.35 -3.76
N GLU A 67 -11.06 3.54 -3.85
CA GLU A 67 -11.20 2.31 -3.08
C GLU A 67 -10.07 1.31 -3.39
N MET A 68 -9.70 1.16 -4.67
CA MET A 68 -8.58 0.31 -5.08
C MET A 68 -7.25 0.77 -4.46
N VAL A 69 -6.97 2.08 -4.48
CA VAL A 69 -5.74 2.65 -3.88
C VAL A 69 -5.72 2.44 -2.36
N GLU A 70 -6.85 2.61 -1.68
CA GLU A 70 -6.97 2.35 -0.25
C GLU A 70 -6.72 0.86 0.07
N GLY A 71 -7.28 -0.05 -0.72
CA GLY A 71 -7.07 -1.50 -0.59
C GLY A 71 -5.60 -1.90 -0.76
N LEU A 72 -4.91 -1.34 -1.77
CA LEU A 72 -3.48 -1.55 -1.97
C LEU A 72 -2.65 -1.05 -0.79
N THR A 73 -2.97 0.14 -0.28
CA THR A 73 -2.28 0.73 0.88
C THR A 73 -2.43 -0.15 2.13
N LYS A 74 -3.64 -0.68 2.38
CA LYS A 74 -3.89 -1.60 3.50
C LYS A 74 -3.09 -2.91 3.35
N LEU A 75 -3.00 -3.43 2.13
CA LEU A 75 -2.23 -4.64 1.83
C LEU A 75 -0.73 -4.42 2.09
N GLU A 76 -0.17 -3.31 1.61
CA GLU A 76 1.25 -2.96 1.83
C GLU A 76 1.56 -2.78 3.31
N ASN A 77 0.70 -2.08 4.05
CA ASN A 77 0.84 -1.93 5.49
C ASN A 77 0.76 -3.27 6.24
N GLY A 78 -0.13 -4.18 5.80
CA GLY A 78 -0.24 -5.53 6.35
C GLY A 78 1.03 -6.34 6.14
N LEU A 79 1.62 -6.27 4.94
CA LEU A 79 2.88 -6.92 4.61
C LEU A 79 4.05 -6.36 5.42
N TYR A 80 4.14 -5.04 5.53
CA TYR A 80 5.16 -4.37 6.35
C TYR A 80 5.08 -4.80 7.81
N SER A 81 3.86 -4.81 8.39
CA SER A 81 3.63 -5.27 9.76
C SER A 81 4.03 -6.74 9.96
N ASN A 82 3.67 -7.62 9.02
CA ASN A 82 4.04 -9.03 9.07
C ASN A 82 5.57 -9.21 9.02
N LEU A 83 6.24 -8.44 8.16
CA LEU A 83 7.69 -8.45 8.05
C LEU A 83 8.35 -7.99 9.35
N LYS A 84 7.85 -6.91 9.96
CA LYS A 84 8.32 -6.40 11.25
C LYS A 84 8.12 -7.42 12.37
N ALA A 85 6.99 -8.12 12.41
CA ALA A 85 6.75 -9.18 13.39
C ALA A 85 7.72 -10.35 13.21
N VAL A 86 7.95 -10.78 11.97
CA VAL A 86 8.87 -11.88 11.65
C VAL A 86 10.32 -11.50 11.97
N LEU A 87 10.75 -10.27 11.68
CA LEU A 87 12.10 -9.78 11.95
C LEU A 87 12.33 -9.40 13.43
N GLY A 88 11.30 -8.91 14.12
CA GLY A 88 11.35 -8.39 15.48
C GLY A 88 11.02 -9.39 16.59
N SER A 89 10.65 -10.64 16.26
CA SER A 89 10.43 -11.70 17.28
C SER A 89 11.72 -12.38 17.74
N GLY A 90 12.89 -11.82 17.42
CA GLY A 90 14.21 -12.36 17.76
C GLY A 90 14.95 -11.63 18.89
N GLU A 91 14.39 -10.55 19.43
CA GLU A 91 15.00 -9.75 20.50
C GLU A 91 14.01 -9.59 21.66
N ASP A 92 13.79 -10.69 22.38
CA ASP A 92 13.45 -10.62 23.80
C ASP A 92 14.43 -11.51 24.57
N ASP A 93 15.73 -11.21 24.42
CA ASP A 93 16.73 -11.54 25.43
C ASP A 93 17.87 -10.51 25.40
N GLY A 94 17.72 -9.45 26.21
CA GLY A 94 18.85 -8.69 26.75
C GLY A 94 19.19 -7.35 26.08
N GLY A 95 18.44 -6.31 26.42
CA GLY A 95 18.97 -4.96 26.70
C GLY A 95 19.48 -4.12 25.52
N GLY A 96 18.77 -3.03 25.22
CA GLY A 96 19.33 -1.95 24.40
C GLY A 96 18.25 -1.03 23.85
N GLU A 97 18.33 0.22 24.25
CA GLU A 97 17.38 1.29 23.95
C GLU A 97 17.13 1.50 22.45
N GLY A 98 15.89 1.88 22.12
CA GLY A 98 15.61 2.81 21.03
C GLY A 98 15.17 2.20 19.70
N PHE A 99 13.87 1.90 19.57
CA PHE A 99 13.07 2.32 18.40
C PHE A 99 11.56 2.13 18.63
N GLY A 100 11.07 2.49 19.81
CA GLY A 100 9.67 2.35 20.21
C GLY A 100 8.77 3.56 19.92
N ASP A 101 9.30 4.66 19.41
CA ASP A 101 8.62 5.97 19.49
C ASP A 101 8.08 6.53 18.16
N MET A 102 7.84 5.69 17.15
CA MET A 102 7.37 6.21 15.85
C MET A 102 6.12 5.50 15.30
N SER A 103 5.28 4.95 16.17
CA SER A 103 4.01 4.34 15.75
C SER A 103 2.91 4.40 16.81
N GLY A 104 2.88 5.43 17.66
CA GLY A 104 1.86 5.50 18.70
C GLY A 104 1.81 6.81 19.49
N ASP A 105 1.62 7.95 18.83
CA ASP A 105 0.69 8.98 19.33
C ASP A 105 0.39 10.01 18.24
N GLY A 106 -0.78 10.64 18.32
CA GLY A 106 -1.49 11.22 17.21
C GLY A 106 -0.86 12.38 16.42
N PHE A 107 -1.45 12.60 15.25
CA PHE A 107 -1.52 13.90 14.59
C PHE A 107 -1.86 15.00 15.61
N SER A 108 -0.86 15.77 16.07
CA SER A 108 -1.07 17.09 16.68
C SER A 108 -0.62 18.15 15.68
N PHE A 109 -1.57 18.53 14.83
CA PHE A 109 -1.48 19.74 14.01
C PHE A 109 -1.86 20.94 14.89
N GLY A 110 -0.84 21.67 15.36
CA GLY A 110 -0.94 23.05 15.88
C GLY A 110 -1.68 23.26 17.20
N GLU A 111 -0.99 23.81 18.20
CA GLU A 111 -1.46 25.00 18.93
C GLU A 111 -0.33 25.59 19.80
N ASP A 112 -0.61 26.72 20.42
CA ASP A 112 0.11 27.97 20.25
C ASP A 112 1.23 28.29 21.26
N SER A 113 1.99 29.30 20.87
CA SER A 113 2.94 30.11 21.63
C SER A 113 2.46 30.48 23.05
N LYS A 114 3.34 30.36 24.06
CA LYS A 114 3.51 31.37 25.11
C LYS A 114 4.82 31.25 25.88
#